data_AF-A0A7Y3C681-F1
#
_entry.id   AF-A0A7Y3C681-F1
#
_cell.length_a   1.000
_cell.length_b   1.000
_cell.length_c   1.000
_cell.angle_alpha   90.00
_cell.angle_beta   90.00
_cell.angle_gamma   90.00
#
_symmetry.space_group_name_H-M   'P 1'
#
loop_
_entity.id
_entity.type
_entity.pdbx_description
1 polymer ?
#
loop_
_entity_poly.entity_id
_entity_poly.type
_entity_poly.pdbx_seq_one_letter_code
_entity_poly.pdbx_strand_id
1 'polypeptide(L)'
;DKEAKDEYDKSEKSMRYQLIEGKLIEEHDLQVKFEDLKAFSKEMIKGQMAQFGQMNPSDKELDDIAARVMSNQDEVKRLSEQLMSQKLLQLYKEKANLKTKELAYDKFVKEVYGS
;
A
#
# COMPACT_ATOMS: atom_id res chain seq x y z
N ASP A 1 11.62 22.39 -24.68
CA ASP A 1 10.21 22.27 -25.13
C ASP A 1 9.63 20.87 -24.97
N LYS A 2 10.21 19.82 -25.57
CA LYS A 2 9.68 18.45 -25.44
C LYS A 2 9.65 17.95 -23.99
N GLU A 3 10.76 18.07 -23.26
CA GLU A 3 10.84 17.63 -21.85
C GLU A 3 9.85 18.37 -20.95
N ALA A 4 9.67 19.68 -21.16
CA ALA A 4 8.69 20.46 -20.39
C ALA A 4 7.25 19.98 -20.63
N LYS A 5 6.92 19.59 -21.87
CA LYS A 5 5.63 19.02 -22.21
C LYS A 5 5.44 17.62 -21.58
N ASP A 6 6.46 16.77 -21.65
CA ASP A 6 6.42 15.42 -21.07
C ASP A 6 6.27 15.48 -19.54
N GLU A 7 6.97 16.38 -18.86
CA GLU A 7 6.84 16.59 -17.41
C GLU A 7 5.46 17.17 -17.02
N TYR A 8 4.92 18.07 -17.84
CA TYR A 8 3.56 18.58 -17.65
C TYR A 8 2.52 17.45 -17.76
N ASP A 9 2.59 16.62 -18.80
CA ASP A 9 1.65 15.53 -19.03
C ASP A 9 1.71 14.48 -17.89
N LYS A 10 2.91 14.18 -17.38
CA LYS A 10 3.07 13.32 -16.18
C LYS A 10 2.45 13.95 -14.94
N SER A 11 2.67 15.24 -14.73
CA SER A 11 2.18 15.98 -13.56
C SER A 11 0.65 16.07 -13.56
N GLU A 12 0.05 16.39 -14.71
CA GLU A 12 -1.40 16.43 -14.89
C GLU A 12 -2.02 15.07 -14.59
N LYS A 13 -1.45 14.01 -15.16
CA LYS A 13 -1.91 12.63 -14.95
C LYS A 13 -1.82 12.23 -13.47
N SER A 14 -0.71 12.53 -12.81
CA SER A 14 -0.52 12.26 -11.38
C SER A 14 -1.57 12.98 -10.53
N MET A 15 -1.74 14.29 -10.77
CA MET A 15 -2.69 15.11 -10.02
C MET A 15 -4.13 14.64 -10.22
N ARG A 16 -4.49 14.21 -11.43
CA ARG A 16 -5.79 13.61 -11.71
C ARG A 16 -6.04 12.36 -10.87
N TYR A 17 -5.07 11.45 -10.76
CA TYR A 17 -5.22 10.25 -9.93
C TYR A 17 -5.31 10.59 -8.45
N GLN A 18 -4.51 11.54 -7.96
CA GLN A 18 -4.60 12.01 -6.57
C GLN A 18 -5.99 12.56 -6.23
N LEU A 19 -6.61 13.30 -7.15
CA LEU A 19 -7.99 13.80 -6.97
C LEU A 19 -9.02 12.67 -6.95
N ILE A 20 -8.85 11.65 -7.80
CA ILE A 20 -9.72 10.47 -7.80
C ILE A 20 -9.57 9.70 -6.48
N GLU A 21 -8.34 9.45 -6.03
CA GLU A 21 -8.06 8.79 -4.75
C GLU A 21 -8.65 9.56 -3.58
N GLY A 22 -8.46 10.88 -3.53
CA GLY A 22 -9.04 11.74 -2.50
C GLY A 22 -10.58 11.65 -2.46
N LYS A 23 -11.22 11.68 -3.63
CA LYS A 23 -12.68 11.53 -3.72
C LYS A 23 -13.15 10.16 -3.23
N LEU A 24 -12.46 9.08 -3.58
CA LEU A 24 -12.81 7.73 -3.14
C LEU A 24 -12.59 7.54 -1.63
N ILE A 25 -11.54 8.15 -1.07
CA ILE A 25 -11.30 8.16 0.38
C ILE A 25 -12.49 8.79 1.10
N GLU A 26 -12.97 9.94 0.61
CA GLU A 26 -14.11 10.65 1.19
C GLU A 26 -15.43 9.86 1.02
N GLU A 27 -15.75 9.41 -0.19
CA GLU A 27 -17.01 8.71 -0.50
C GLU A 27 -17.16 7.38 0.23
N HIS A 28 -16.05 6.71 0.54
CA HIS A 28 -16.04 5.41 1.22
C HIS A 28 -15.60 5.47 2.69
N ASP A 29 -15.45 6.67 3.25
CA ASP A 29 -15.01 6.90 4.63
C ASP A 29 -13.75 6.10 4.99
N LEU A 30 -12.77 6.10 4.08
CA LEU A 30 -11.52 5.40 4.30
C LEU A 30 -10.69 6.17 5.32
N GLN A 31 -10.55 5.60 6.51
CA GLN A 31 -9.79 6.18 7.61
C GLN A 31 -8.68 5.24 8.07
N VAL A 32 -7.56 5.85 8.47
CA VAL A 32 -6.48 5.17 9.19
C VAL A 32 -6.73 5.38 10.68
N LYS A 33 -7.27 4.35 11.33
CA LYS A 33 -7.43 4.33 12.79
C LYS A 33 -6.11 3.95 13.45
N PHE A 34 -5.87 4.46 14.66
CA PHE A 34 -4.66 4.14 15.41
C PHE A 34 -4.47 2.64 15.64
N GLU A 35 -5.55 1.91 15.93
CA GLU A 35 -5.51 0.46 16.13
C GLU A 35 -5.13 -0.28 14.84
N ASP A 36 -5.71 0.11 13.70
CA ASP A 36 -5.36 -0.43 12.38
C ASP A 36 -3.88 -0.18 12.06
N LEU A 37 -3.41 1.05 12.34
CA LEU A 37 -2.03 1.43 12.09
C LEU A 37 -1.06 0.65 12.98
N LYS A 38 -1.41 0.43 14.26
CA LYS A 38 -0.62 -0.38 15.19
C LYS A 38 -0.55 -1.83 14.72
N ALA A 39 -1.68 -2.42 14.33
CA ALA A 39 -1.74 -3.79 13.80
C ALA A 39 -0.91 -3.92 12.52
N PHE A 40 -1.06 -2.98 11.59
CA PHE A 40 -0.28 -2.91 10.36
C PHE A 40 1.22 -2.80 10.64
N SER A 41 1.61 -1.96 11.59
CA SER A 41 3.02 -1.79 11.99
C SER A 41 3.61 -3.09 12.53
N LYS A 42 2.86 -3.84 13.35
CA LYS A 42 3.33 -5.14 13.87
C LYS A 42 3.58 -6.14 12.75
N GLU A 43 2.68 -6.22 11.75
CA GLU A 43 2.86 -7.12 10.61
C GLU A 43 4.08 -6.74 9.75
N MET A 44 4.29 -5.44 9.55
CA MET A 44 5.50 -4.93 8.88
C MET A 44 6.79 -5.29 9.65
N ILE A 45 6.78 -5.13 10.97
CA ILE A 45 7.91 -5.49 11.84
C ILE A 45 8.18 -6.99 11.78
N LYS A 46 7.14 -7.84 11.87
CA LYS A 46 7.28 -9.30 11.69
C LYS A 46 7.92 -9.65 10.36
N GLY A 47 7.46 -9.02 9.27
CA GLY A 47 8.04 -9.20 7.93
C GLY A 47 9.52 -8.81 7.87
N GLN A 48 9.88 -7.68 8.47
CA GLN A 48 11.28 -7.23 8.56
C GLN A 48 12.14 -8.19 9.40
N MET A 49 11.65 -8.63 10.56
CA MET A 49 12.34 -9.59 11.43
C MET A 49 12.58 -10.92 10.72
N ALA A 50 11.58 -11.42 9.98
CA ALA A 50 11.70 -12.63 9.19
C ALA A 50 12.78 -12.52 8.10
N GLN A 51 12.94 -11.35 7.45
CA GLN A 51 14.03 -11.11 6.49
C GLN A 51 15.41 -11.21 7.13
N PHE A 52 15.53 -10.94 8.44
CA PHE A 52 16.76 -11.08 9.22
C PHE A 52 16.85 -12.43 9.98
N GLY A 53 16.00 -13.40 9.65
CA GLY A 53 16.03 -14.75 10.23
C GLY A 53 15.33 -14.88 11.59
N GLN A 54 14.68 -13.83 12.08
CA GLN A 54 13.89 -13.84 13.31
C GLN A 54 12.42 -14.17 13.00
N MET A 55 12.13 -15.46 12.85
CA MET A 55 10.82 -15.93 12.37
C MET A 55 9.71 -15.91 13.45
N ASN A 56 10.06 -15.91 14.73
CA ASN A 56 9.11 -16.03 15.84
C ASN A 56 9.32 -14.93 16.90
N PRO A 57 9.09 -13.65 16.56
CA PRO A 57 9.12 -12.58 17.56
C PRO A 57 7.97 -12.75 18.57
N SER A 58 8.22 -12.41 19.83
CA SER A 58 7.15 -12.40 20.83
C SER A 58 6.21 -11.20 20.65
N ASP A 59 4.94 -11.35 21.06
CA ASP A 59 3.97 -10.25 20.98
C ASP A 59 4.42 -9.00 21.73
N LYS A 60 5.11 -9.19 22.86
CA LYS A 60 5.67 -8.09 23.67
C LYS A 60 6.74 -7.32 22.91
N GLU A 61 7.67 -8.01 22.25
CA GLU A 61 8.70 -7.35 21.44
C GLU A 61 8.07 -6.56 20.28
N LEU A 62 7.07 -7.12 19.63
CA LEU A 62 6.34 -6.45 18.56
C LEU A 62 5.58 -5.22 19.07
N ASP A 63 4.96 -5.29 20.25
CA ASP A 63 4.31 -4.17 20.90
C ASP A 63 5.29 -3.06 21.26
N ASP A 64 6.45 -3.41 21.83
CA ASP A 64 7.48 -2.44 22.22
C ASP A 64 8.07 -1.71 20.99
N ILE A 65 8.34 -2.43 19.90
CA ILE A 65 8.83 -1.83 18.65
C ILE A 65 7.72 -0.98 18.02
N ALA A 66 6.49 -1.48 17.93
CA ALA A 66 5.37 -0.72 17.38
C ALA A 66 5.13 0.57 18.16
N ALA A 67 5.22 0.56 19.49
CA ALA A 67 5.10 1.76 20.31
C ALA A 67 6.18 2.80 19.97
N ARG A 68 7.44 2.39 19.75
CA ARG A 68 8.51 3.30 19.31
C ARG A 68 8.24 3.89 17.94
N VAL A 69 7.80 3.08 16.99
CA VAL A 69 7.40 3.54 15.65
C VAL A 69 6.27 4.56 15.74
N MET A 70 5.25 4.31 16.57
CA MET A 70 4.14 5.23 16.77
C MET A 70 4.54 6.53 17.48
N SER A 71 5.66 6.55 18.21
CA SER A 71 6.20 7.79 18.81
C SER A 71 6.95 8.66 17.81
N ASN A 72 7.29 8.12 16.63
CA ASN A 72 7.96 8.85 15.56
C ASN A 72 6.92 9.35 14.53
N GLN A 73 6.73 10.66 14.44
CA GLN A 73 5.75 11.27 13.55
C GLN A 73 6.00 10.99 12.06
N ASP A 74 7.26 10.93 11.64
CA ASP A 74 7.60 10.65 10.24
C ASP A 74 7.24 9.20 9.88
N GLU A 75 7.50 8.27 10.79
CA GLU A 75 7.11 6.86 10.61
C GLU A 75 5.60 6.68 10.64
N VAL A 76 4.90 7.36 11.56
CA VAL A 76 3.44 7.35 11.60
C VAL A 76 2.86 7.85 10.28
N LYS A 77 3.38 8.94 9.72
CA LYS A 77 2.94 9.47 8.43
C LYS A 77 3.17 8.45 7.31
N ARG A 78 4.40 7.94 7.19
CA ARG A 78 4.80 6.97 6.17
C ARG A 78 3.93 5.70 6.21
N LEU A 79 3.71 5.15 7.41
CA LEU A 79 2.90 3.95 7.58
C LEU A 79 1.41 4.22 7.36
N SER A 80 0.92 5.41 7.69
CA SER A 80 -0.46 5.81 7.40
C SER A 80 -0.71 5.89 5.89
N GLU A 81 0.23 6.45 5.14
CA GLU A 81 0.17 6.50 3.67
C GLU A 81 0.18 5.08 3.07
N GLN A 82 1.06 4.20 3.56
CA GLN A 82 1.11 2.79 3.13
C GLN A 82 -0.19 2.04 3.43
N LEU A 83 -0.74 2.20 4.63
CA LEU A 83 -1.99 1.57 5.02
C LEU A 83 -3.18 2.11 4.22
N MET A 84 -3.21 3.42 3.92
CA MET A 84 -4.24 3.99 3.06
C MET A 84 -4.16 3.42 1.63
N SER A 85 -2.96 3.27 1.08
CA SER A 85 -2.75 2.63 -0.22
C SER A 85 -3.30 1.20 -0.25
N GLN A 86 -3.11 0.44 0.83
CA GLN A 86 -3.70 -0.91 0.94
C GLN A 86 -5.22 -0.88 1.03
N LYS A 87 -5.81 0.04 1.79
CA LYS A 87 -7.26 0.22 1.89
C LYS A 87 -7.87 0.58 0.52
N LEU A 88 -7.24 1.48 -0.23
CA LEU A 88 -7.64 1.82 -1.60
C LEU A 88 -7.54 0.62 -2.55
N LEU A 89 -6.44 -0.14 -2.50
CA LEU A 89 -6.31 -1.34 -3.32
C LEU A 89 -7.39 -2.38 -3.02
N GLN A 90 -7.74 -2.55 -1.74
CA GLN A 90 -8.81 -3.43 -1.33
C GLN A 90 -10.16 -2.94 -1.87
N LEU A 91 -10.45 -1.65 -1.74
CA LEU A 91 -11.64 -1.03 -2.33
C LEU A 91 -11.70 -1.27 -3.85
N TYR A 92 -10.59 -1.09 -4.56
CA TYR A 92 -10.53 -1.35 -6.00
C TYR A 92 -10.87 -2.80 -6.32
N LYS A 93 -10.33 -3.77 -5.58
CA LYS A 93 -10.65 -5.19 -5.79
C LYS A 93 -12.13 -5.51 -5.54
N GLU A 94 -12.74 -4.83 -4.57
CA GLU A 94 -14.15 -5.03 -4.21
C GLU A 94 -15.13 -4.37 -5.19
N LYS A 95 -14.77 -3.19 -5.73
CA LYS A 95 -15.65 -2.38 -6.57
C LYS A 95 -15.38 -2.53 -8.07
N ALA A 96 -14.17 -2.95 -8.46
CA ALA A 96 -13.85 -3.15 -9.86
C ALA A 96 -14.57 -4.38 -10.41
N ASN A 97 -14.99 -4.28 -11.67
CA ASN A 97 -15.52 -5.41 -12.41
C ASN A 97 -14.36 -6.31 -12.89
N LEU A 98 -13.86 -7.16 -11.99
CA LEU A 98 -12.74 -8.06 -12.26
C LEU A 98 -13.18 -9.23 -13.15
N LYS A 99 -12.47 -9.43 -14.26
CA LYS A 99 -12.67 -10.58 -15.15
C LYS A 99 -11.59 -11.62 -14.88
N THR A 100 -11.96 -12.72 -14.22
CA THR A 100 -11.04 -13.85 -14.02
C THR A 100 -10.85 -14.61 -15.34
N LYS A 101 -9.60 -14.89 -15.69
CA LYS A 101 -9.20 -15.65 -16.88
C LYS A 101 -8.33 -16.82 -16.45
N GLU A 102 -8.70 -18.02 -16.86
CA GLU A 102 -7.85 -19.21 -16.67
C GLU A 102 -6.77 -19.25 -17.75
N LEU A 103 -5.52 -19.47 -17.33
CA LEU A 103 -4.34 -19.47 -18.19
C LEU A 103 -3.39 -20.58 -17.75
N ALA A 104 -2.80 -21.28 -18.72
CA ALA A 104 -1.66 -22.15 -18.46
C ALA A 104 -0.43 -21.32 -18.06
N TYR A 105 0.48 -21.92 -17.27
CA TYR A 105 1.64 -21.23 -16.69
C TYR A 105 2.53 -20.55 -17.75
N ASP A 106 2.79 -21.25 -18.86
CA ASP A 106 3.58 -20.74 -19.98
C ASP A 106 2.96 -19.48 -20.61
N LYS A 107 1.63 -19.45 -20.72
CA LYS A 107 0.88 -18.29 -21.23
C LYS A 107 0.86 -17.15 -20.23
N PHE A 108 0.75 -17.45 -18.93
CA PHE A 108 0.80 -16.43 -17.87
C PHE A 108 2.14 -15.69 -17.88
N VAL A 109 3.26 -16.43 -17.95
CA VAL A 109 4.61 -15.82 -17.96
C VAL A 109 4.76 -14.88 -19.15
N LYS A 110 4.33 -15.29 -20.34
CA LYS A 110 4.39 -14.46 -21.56
C LYS A 110 3.54 -13.19 -21.46
N GLU A 111 2.34 -13.30 -20.91
CA GLU A 111 1.40 -12.17 -20.79
C GLU A 111 1.89 -11.12 -19.78
N VAL A 112 2.41 -11.55 -18.63
CA VAL A 112 2.74 -10.65 -17.50
C VAL A 112 4.13 -10.04 -17.64
N TYR A 113 5.12 -10.79 -18.09
CA TYR A 113 6.51 -10.33 -18.13
C TYR A 113 6.94 -9.80 -19.49
N GLY A 114 6.09 -9.94 -20.52
CA GLY A 114 6.46 -9.67 -21.90
C GLY A 114 7.44 -10.73 -22.42
N SER A 115 7.28 -11.12 -23.67
CA SER A 115 8.29 -11.94 -24.38
C SER A 115 9.42 -11.07 -24.89
#